data_AF-A0A0K8QHI4-F1
#
_entry.id   AF-A0A0K8QHI4-F1
#
_cell.length_a   1.000
_cell.length_b   1.000
_cell.length_c   1.000
_cell.angle_alpha   90.00
_cell.angle_beta   90.00
_cell.angle_gamma   90.00
#
_symmetry.space_group_name_H-M   'P 1'
#
loop_
_entity.id
_entity.type
_entity.pdbx_description
1 polymer ?
#
loop_
_entity_poly.entity_id
_entity_poly.type
_entity_poly.pdbx_seq_one_letter_code
_entity_poly.pdbx_strand_id
1 'polypeptide(L)'
;MGLRSFFRRSRNSADGIVPAAADRAGIPPEQMAELERARSELAQAAEGAGVTAFHACTRKGTSSWEDDPAAVRALAAILRDYHADEAAPDGPRSADR
;
A
#
# COMPACT_ATOMS: atom_id res chain seq x y z
N MET A 1 16.27 -32.70 -27.74
CA MET A 1 16.12 -31.24 -27.93
C MET A 1 15.55 -30.64 -26.65
N GLY A 2 16.38 -30.29 -25.67
CA GLY A 2 15.94 -29.77 -24.38
C GLY A 2 15.99 -28.24 -24.35
N LEU A 3 14.83 -27.59 -24.29
CA LEU A 3 14.72 -26.14 -24.17
C LEU A 3 14.99 -25.72 -22.72
N ARG A 4 16.24 -25.36 -22.45
CA ARG A 4 16.66 -24.72 -21.20
C ARG A 4 16.52 -23.20 -21.33
N SER A 5 16.07 -22.58 -20.24
CA SER A 5 16.38 -21.20 -19.82
C SER A 5 15.59 -20.05 -20.44
N PHE A 6 14.49 -19.63 -19.77
CA PHE A 6 13.88 -18.30 -19.97
C PHE A 6 13.72 -17.45 -18.70
N PHE A 7 14.18 -17.90 -17.53
CA PHE A 7 14.12 -17.09 -16.29
C PHE A 7 15.49 -16.53 -15.88
N ARG A 8 16.15 -15.85 -16.82
CA ARG A 8 17.27 -14.97 -16.50
C ARG A 8 16.88 -13.53 -16.83
N ARG A 9 15.94 -12.98 -16.05
CA ARG A 9 15.72 -11.53 -16.02
C ARG A 9 16.82 -10.92 -15.15
N SER A 10 17.64 -10.13 -15.83
CA SER A 10 18.74 -9.31 -15.31
C SER A 10 18.40 -8.64 -13.98
N ARG A 11 19.22 -8.90 -12.96
CA ARG A 11 19.49 -7.95 -11.87
C ARG A 11 20.85 -7.34 -12.17
N ASN A 12 20.88 -6.08 -12.61
CA ASN A 12 21.85 -5.09 -12.13
C ASN A 12 21.51 -3.68 -12.63
N SER A 13 21.14 -2.82 -11.66
CA SER A 13 21.67 -1.48 -11.36
C SER A 13 20.66 -0.86 -10.37
N ALA A 14 20.92 -0.91 -9.05
CA ALA A 14 21.64 0.12 -8.27
C ALA A 14 20.94 1.48 -8.44
N ASP A 15 20.26 2.06 -7.46
CA ASP A 15 20.74 2.38 -6.11
C ASP A 15 19.53 2.66 -5.19
N GLY A 16 19.62 2.29 -3.92
CA GLY A 16 18.52 2.40 -2.95
C GLY A 16 18.56 1.23 -1.98
N ILE A 17 19.60 1.22 -1.14
CA ILE A 17 19.78 0.28 -0.05
C ILE A 17 18.51 0.27 0.81
N VAL A 18 17.75 -0.82 0.74
CA VAL A 18 16.77 -1.18 1.76
C VAL A 18 17.44 -2.26 2.61
N PRO A 19 17.56 -2.13 3.94
CA PRO A 19 17.31 -3.26 4.78
C PRO A 19 15.80 -3.33 5.01
N ALA A 20 15.24 -4.41 4.49
CA ALA A 20 14.00 -4.98 4.95
C ALA A 20 13.88 -4.94 6.48
N ALA A 21 12.67 -4.68 6.95
CA ALA A 21 12.06 -5.35 8.10
C ALA A 21 13.02 -5.78 9.22
N ALA A 22 13.27 -4.90 10.18
CA ALA A 22 13.73 -5.32 11.51
C ALA A 22 13.21 -4.36 12.59
N ASP A 23 12.38 -4.94 13.45
CA ASP A 23 12.13 -4.54 14.84
C ASP A 23 11.20 -3.34 15.08
N ARG A 24 10.00 -3.61 15.64
CA ARG A 24 9.11 -2.59 16.21
C ARG A 24 9.77 -1.79 17.35
N ALA A 25 10.92 -2.22 17.90
CA ALA A 25 11.72 -1.44 18.84
C ALA A 25 12.80 -0.57 18.17
N GLY A 26 12.86 -0.52 16.83
CA GLY A 26 13.89 0.17 16.05
C GLY A 26 13.40 1.29 15.13
N ILE A 27 12.11 1.67 15.17
CA ILE A 27 11.62 2.78 14.34
C ILE A 27 12.12 4.10 14.93
N PRO A 28 12.93 4.88 14.21
CA PRO A 28 13.44 6.15 14.72
C PRO A 28 12.28 7.15 14.90
N PRO A 29 12.39 8.08 15.86
CA PRO A 29 11.31 8.98 16.23
C PRO A 29 10.83 9.85 15.05
N GLU A 30 11.70 10.22 14.11
CA GLU A 30 11.27 10.93 12.90
C GLU A 30 10.34 10.08 12.01
N GLN A 31 10.61 8.78 11.88
CA GLN A 31 9.76 7.87 11.10
C GLN A 31 8.43 7.58 11.81
N MET A 32 8.41 7.57 13.14
CA MET A 32 7.16 7.47 13.90
C MET A 32 6.25 8.67 13.65
N ALA A 33 6.80 9.90 13.65
CA ALA A 33 6.03 11.10 13.34
C ALA A 33 5.46 11.06 11.91
N GLU A 34 6.25 10.57 10.95
CA GLU A 34 5.79 10.39 9.57
C GLU A 34 4.68 9.32 9.48
N LEU A 35 4.83 8.21 10.22
CA LEU A 35 3.87 7.12 10.26
C LEU A 35 2.53 7.56 10.85
N GLU A 36 2.54 8.32 11.95
CA GLU A 36 1.32 8.86 12.57
C GLU A 36 0.61 9.86 11.65
N ARG A 37 1.38 10.68 10.91
CA ARG A 37 0.81 11.55 9.87
C ARG A 37 0.14 10.72 8.76
N ALA A 38 0.82 9.69 8.27
CA ALA A 38 0.26 8.80 7.25
C ALA A 38 -0.99 8.07 7.75
N ARG A 39 -1.03 7.63 9.01
CA ARG A 39 -2.21 7.01 9.64
C ARG A 39 -3.37 7.98 9.78
N SER A 40 -3.10 9.25 10.07
CA SER A 40 -4.13 10.30 10.12
C SER A 40 -4.73 10.58 8.74
N GLU A 41 -3.92 10.54 7.69
CA GLU A 41 -4.40 10.65 6.30
C GLU A 41 -5.22 9.42 5.89
N LEU A 42 -4.80 8.22 6.30
CA LEU A 42 -5.56 6.98 6.08
C LEU A 42 -6.92 7.00 6.79
N ALA A 43 -6.98 7.48 8.04
CA ALA A 43 -8.22 7.56 8.80
C ALA A 43 -9.25 8.47 8.12
N GLN A 44 -8.83 9.65 7.65
CA GLN A 44 -9.71 10.56 6.90
C GLN A 44 -10.22 9.93 5.59
N ALA A 45 -9.35 9.22 4.88
CA ALA A 45 -9.73 8.51 3.66
C ALA A 45 -10.69 7.34 3.97
N ALA A 46 -10.49 6.64 5.09
CA ALA A 46 -11.35 5.55 5.55
C ALA A 46 -12.74 6.04 5.93
N GLU A 47 -12.86 7.17 6.62
CA GLU A 47 -14.14 7.80 6.94
C GLU A 47 -14.90 8.18 5.67
N GLY A 48 -14.23 8.77 4.68
CA GLY A 48 -14.83 9.09 3.38
C GLY A 48 -15.33 7.85 2.63
N ALA A 49 -14.59 6.75 2.72
CA ALA A 49 -14.93 5.48 2.06
C ALA A 49 -15.83 4.55 2.90
N GLY A 50 -16.25 4.94 4.10
CA GLY A 50 -17.08 4.11 4.99
C GLY A 50 -16.38 2.87 5.58
N VAL A 51 -15.04 2.85 5.59
CA VAL A 51 -14.25 1.72 6.13
C VAL A 51 -14.12 1.85 7.65
N THR A 52 -14.56 0.82 8.38
CA THR A 52 -14.61 0.84 9.86
C THR A 52 -13.42 0.18 10.54
N ALA A 53 -12.72 -0.73 9.84
CA ALA A 53 -11.58 -1.44 10.39
C ALA A 53 -10.64 -1.93 9.29
N PHE A 54 -9.33 -1.92 9.58
CA PHE A 54 -8.31 -2.56 8.75
C PHE A 54 -7.70 -3.73 9.50
N HIS A 55 -7.44 -4.82 8.80
CA HIS A 55 -6.76 -5.98 9.38
C HIS A 55 -5.48 -6.28 8.59
N ALA A 56 -4.33 -6.20 9.26
CA ALA A 56 -3.07 -6.61 8.69
C ALA A 56 -2.90 -8.14 8.80
N CYS A 57 -3.16 -8.85 7.71
CA CYS A 57 -2.85 -10.28 7.62
C CYS A 57 -1.38 -10.47 7.24
N THR A 58 -0.50 -10.60 8.24
CA THR A 58 0.92 -10.90 7.98
C THR A 58 1.10 -12.38 7.68
N ARG A 59 1.53 -12.74 6.47
CA ARG A 59 1.94 -14.12 6.15
C ARG A 59 3.39 -14.32 6.61
N LYS A 60 3.58 -15.05 7.72
CA LYS A 60 4.87 -15.43 8.36
C LYS A 60 6.04 -14.44 8.13
N GLY A 61 6.22 -13.51 9.08
CA GLY A 61 7.48 -12.77 9.25
C GLY A 61 7.71 -11.61 8.29
N THR A 62 6.71 -11.23 7.49
CA THR A 62 6.77 -9.98 6.70
C THR A 62 6.18 -8.85 7.53
N SER A 63 6.86 -7.69 7.58
CA SER A 63 6.40 -6.48 8.28
C SER A 63 4.94 -6.17 7.98
N SER A 64 4.18 -5.80 9.01
CA SER A 64 2.84 -5.27 8.81
C SER A 64 2.93 -4.01 7.95
N TRP A 65 1.99 -3.86 7.00
CA TRP A 65 1.88 -2.64 6.21
C TRP A 65 1.66 -1.40 7.10
N GLU A 66 1.15 -1.60 8.31
CA GLU A 66 0.92 -0.56 9.31
C GLU A 66 2.21 0.07 9.86
N ASP A 67 3.35 -0.60 9.69
CA ASP A 67 4.66 -0.17 10.18
C ASP A 67 5.47 0.56 9.08
N ASP A 68 4.93 0.67 7.85
CA ASP A 68 5.58 1.34 6.70
C ASP A 68 4.76 2.57 6.26
N PRO A 69 5.31 3.80 6.37
CA PRO A 69 4.56 5.02 6.06
C PRO A 69 4.19 5.13 4.58
N ALA A 70 4.99 4.57 3.66
CA ALA A 70 4.67 4.57 2.24
C ALA A 70 3.52 3.60 1.94
N ALA A 71 3.49 2.44 2.59
CA ALA A 71 2.39 1.48 2.47
C ALA A 71 1.07 2.06 3.02
N VAL A 72 1.12 2.72 4.18
CA VAL A 72 -0.05 3.41 4.76
C VAL A 72 -0.58 4.50 3.83
N ARG A 73 0.29 5.33 3.24
CA ARG A 73 -0.12 6.34 2.25
C ARG A 73 -0.69 5.74 0.98
N ALA A 74 -0.14 4.62 0.50
CA ALA A 74 -0.66 3.94 -0.67
C ALA A 74 -2.09 3.44 -0.44
N LEU A 75 -2.39 2.90 0.75
CA LEU A 75 -3.76 2.52 1.12
C LEU A 75 -4.69 3.72 1.20
N ALA A 76 -4.23 4.85 1.74
CA ALA A 76 -5.01 6.09 1.79
C ALA A 76 -5.32 6.63 0.38
N ALA A 77 -4.41 6.46 -0.59
CA ALA A 77 -4.67 6.79 -2.00
C ALA A 77 -5.74 5.87 -2.60
N ILE A 78 -5.62 4.56 -2.39
CA ILE A 78 -6.60 3.57 -2.89
C ILE A 78 -8.02 3.86 -2.36
N LEU A 79 -8.15 4.22 -1.08
CA LEU A 79 -9.46 4.54 -0.50
C LEU A 79 -10.06 5.82 -1.09
N ARG A 80 -9.22 6.83 -1.36
CA ARG A 80 -9.67 8.05 -2.03
C ARG A 80 -10.13 7.78 -3.46
N ASP A 81 -9.40 6.95 -4.19
CA ASP A 81 -9.78 6.55 -5.54
C ASP A 81 -11.10 5.75 -5.53
N TYR A 82 -11.27 4.84 -4.57
CA TYR A 82 -12.53 4.10 -4.40
C TYR A 82 -13.71 5.01 -4.11
N HIS A 83 -13.56 5.94 -3.17
CA HIS A 83 -14.60 6.92 -2.86
C HIS A 83 -14.91 7.83 -4.05
N ALA A 84 -13.89 8.23 -4.82
CA ALA A 84 -14.07 9.03 -6.02
C ALA A 84 -14.80 8.27 -7.14
N ASP A 85 -14.56 6.96 -7.28
CA ASP A 85 -15.27 6.08 -8.22
C ASP A 85 -16.75 5.90 -7.81
N GLU A 86 -17.03 5.72 -6.51
CA GLU A 86 -18.40 5.63 -5.99
C GLU A 86 -19.16 6.97 -6.09
N ALA A 87 -18.47 8.09 -5.84
CA ALA A 87 -19.03 9.43 -5.92
C ALA A 87 -19.18 9.92 -7.37
N ALA A 88 -18.55 9.25 -8.34
CA ALA A 88 -18.80 9.53 -9.74
C ALA A 88 -20.26 9.15 -10.02
N PRO A 89 -21.10 10.08 -10.53
CA PRO A 89 -22.43 9.70 -10.98
C PRO A 89 -22.25 8.59 -12.01
N ASP A 90 -23.08 7.53 -11.94
CA ASP A 90 -23.21 6.52 -12.99
C ASP A 90 -23.22 7.23 -14.35
N GLY A 91 -22.05 7.37 -14.96
CA GLY A 91 -21.93 7.86 -16.31
C GLY A 91 -22.74 6.87 -17.12
N PRO A 92 -23.72 7.34 -17.91
CA PRO A 92 -24.85 6.52 -18.36
C PRO A 92 -24.32 5.17 -18.77
N ARG A 93 -24.61 4.14 -17.96
CA ARG A 93 -24.34 2.75 -18.31
C ARG A 93 -24.94 2.62 -19.69
N SER A 94 -24.08 2.57 -20.72
CA SER A 94 -24.50 2.58 -22.11
C SER A 94 -25.44 1.41 -22.30
N ALA A 95 -26.73 1.70 -22.18
CA ALA A 95 -27.81 0.88 -22.65
C ALA A 95 -27.82 1.06 -24.16
N ASP A 96 -26.82 0.50 -24.84
CA ASP A 96 -26.85 0.27 -26.28
C ASP A 96 -25.81 -0.78 -26.67
N ARG A 97 -26.23 -2.05 -26.68
CA ARG A 97 -26.36 -2.88 -27.89
C ARG A 97 -26.20 -4.37 -27.60
#